data_AF-A0A5B7DS06-F1
#
_entry.id   AF-A0A5B7DS06-F1
#
_cell.length_a   1.000
_cell.length_b   1.000
_cell.length_c   1.000
_cell.angle_alpha   90.00
_cell.angle_beta   90.00
_cell.angle_gamma   90.00
#
_symmetry.space_group_name_H-M   'P 1'
#
loop_
_entity.id
_entity.type
_entity.pdbx_description
1 polymer ?
#
loop_
_entity_poly.entity_id
_entity_poly.type
_entity_poly.pdbx_seq_one_letter_code
_entity_poly.pdbx_strand_id
1 'polypeptide(L)' 'MEGKYGPGCKQVCECYHGGSCHPATGHCSCTPGWLGPTCREEDADTRAQKQSVIGPVLPGAG' A
#
# COMPACT_ATOMS: atom_id res chain seq x y z
N MET A 1 -7.72 -19.55 -0.08
CA MET A 1 -7.54 -19.24 1.35
C MET A 1 -6.91 -17.86 1.44
N GLU A 2 -7.63 -16.83 1.01
CA GLU A 2 -7.12 -15.45 1.06
C GLU A 2 -7.49 -14.84 2.41
N GLY A 3 -6.54 -14.15 3.04
CA GLY A 3 -6.75 -13.52 4.33
C GLY A 3 -6.48 -14.38 5.57
N LYS A 4 -5.77 -15.51 5.45
CA LYS A 4 -5.31 -16.29 6.61
C LYS A 4 -3.85 -16.73 6.48
N TYR A 5 -3.16 -16.86 7.61
CA TYR A 5 -1.75 -17.22 7.68
C TYR A 5 -1.42 -18.19 8.82
N GLY A 6 -0.19 -18.67 8.82
CA GLY A 6 0.37 -19.57 9.83
C GLY A 6 -0.02 -21.03 9.62
N PRO A 7 0.43 -21.93 10.52
CA PRO A 7 0.22 -23.36 10.37
C PRO A 7 -1.28 -23.71 10.36
N GLY A 8 -1.74 -24.25 9.23
CA GLY A 8 -3.14 -24.59 9.01
C GLY A 8 -4.08 -23.40 8.77
N CYS A 9 -3.56 -22.22 8.37
CA CYS A 9 -4.36 -21.02 8.10
C CYS A 9 -5.28 -20.64 9.28
N LYS A 10 -4.77 -20.79 10.50
CA LYS A 10 -5.54 -20.52 11.74
C LYS A 10 -5.56 -19.04 12.11
N GLN A 11 -4.57 -18.27 11.68
CA GLN A 11 -4.50 -16.84 11.96
C GLN A 11 -5.14 -16.06 10.81
N VAL A 12 -5.84 -14.97 11.12
CA VAL A 12 -6.48 -14.11 10.11
C VAL A 12 -5.54 -12.95 9.81
N CYS A 13 -5.34 -12.66 8.53
CA CYS A 13 -4.56 -11.52 8.11
C CYS A 13 -5.38 -10.24 8.24
N GLU A 14 -4.77 -9.22 8.83
CA GLU A 14 -5.39 -7.90 8.99
C GLU A 14 -4.78 -6.90 8.00
N CYS A 15 -4.73 -7.27 6.71
CA CYS A 15 -4.25 -6.37 5.66
C CYS A 15 -5.44 -5.56 5.12
N TYR A 16 -5.35 -4.23 5.20
CA TYR A 16 -6.38 -3.31 4.73
C TYR A 16 -6.04 -2.78 3.32
N HIS A 17 -6.97 -2.04 2.71
CA HIS A 17 -6.76 -1.34 1.43
C HIS A 17 -6.30 -2.23 0.26
N GLY A 18 -6.72 -3.50 0.26
CA GLY A 18 -6.35 -4.46 -0.78
C GLY A 18 -4.92 -4.99 -0.64
N GLY A 19 -4.28 -4.83 0.52
CA GLY A 19 -2.98 -5.42 0.82
C GLY A 19 -3.02 -6.95 0.74
N SER A 20 -1.98 -7.53 0.15
CA SER A 20 -1.84 -8.99 0.01
C SER A 20 -1.18 -9.59 1.25
N CYS A 21 -1.72 -10.68 1.77
CA CYS A 21 -1.17 -11.33 2.95
C CYS A 21 -0.28 -12.52 2.60
N HIS A 22 0.90 -12.57 3.21
CA HIS A 22 1.80 -13.70 3.07
C HIS A 22 1.32 -14.90 3.93
N PRO A 23 1.01 -16.06 3.33
CA PRO A 23 0.35 -17.16 4.05
C PRO A 23 1.24 -17.85 5.09
N ALA A 24 2.57 -17.76 4.96
CA ALA A 24 3.49 -18.38 5.92
C ALA A 24 3.80 -17.49 7.13
N THR A 25 3.84 -16.18 6.95
CA THR A 25 4.35 -15.22 7.96
C THR A 25 3.27 -14.25 8.46
N GLY A 26 2.20 -14.05 7.69
CA GLY A 26 1.18 -13.05 7.98
C GLY A 26 1.56 -11.63 7.57
N HIS A 27 2.71 -11.45 6.92
CA HIS A 27 3.16 -10.12 6.50
C HIS A 27 2.26 -9.55 5.40
N CYS A 28 1.89 -8.28 5.51
CA CYS A 28 1.08 -7.58 4.53
C CYS A 28 1.95 -6.83 3.52
N SER A 29 1.80 -7.17 2.24
CA SER A 29 2.31 -6.37 1.13
C SER A 29 1.26 -5.33 0.75
N CYS A 30 1.55 -4.07 1.08
CA CYS A 30 0.63 -2.96 0.87
C CYS A 30 0.59 -2.51 -0.59
N THR A 31 -0.57 -2.01 -0.99
CA THR A 31 -0.76 -1.33 -2.27
C THR A 31 -0.09 0.04 -2.24
N PRO A 32 0.28 0.61 -3.41
CA PRO A 32 0.86 1.95 -3.47
C PRO A 32 -0.06 2.96 -2.79
N GLY A 33 0.51 3.81 -1.91
CA GLY A 33 -0.28 4.72 -1.08
C GLY A 33 -0.54 4.25 0.34
N TRP A 34 -0.16 3.03 0.71
CA TRP A 34 -0.38 2.48 2.05
C TRP A 34 0.90 1.86 2.63
N LEU A 35 1.07 2.01 3.94
CA LEU A 35 2.20 1.58 4.73
C LEU A 35 1.75 0.96 6.05
N GLY A 36 2.75 0.48 6.79
CA GLY A 36 2.59 -0.12 8.10
C GLY A 36 2.32 -1.62 8.04
N PRO A 37 2.33 -2.30 9.19
CA PRO A 37 2.20 -3.76 9.26
C PRO A 37 0.83 -4.27 8.78
N THR A 38 -0.18 -3.39 8.71
CA THR A 38 -1.56 -3.72 8.31
C THR A 38 -2.05 -2.92 7.11
N CYS A 39 -1.18 -2.12 6.47
CA CYS A 39 -1.55 -1.25 5.35
C CYS A 39 -2.65 -0.23 5.67
N ARG A 40 -2.75 0.21 6.94
CA ARG A 40 -3.75 1.22 7.38
C ARG A 40 -3.21 2.64 7.34
N GLU A 41 -1.90 2.80 7.30
CA GLU A 41 -1.25 4.10 7.32
C GLU A 41 -1.10 4.57 5.87
N GLU A 42 -1.44 5.82 5.57
CA GLU A 42 -1.20 6.36 4.23
C GLU A 42 0.29 6.62 4.04
N ASP A 43 0.82 6.21 2.89
CA ASP A 43 2.16 6.53 2.48
C ASP A 43 2.32 8.04 2.25
N ALA A 44 3.21 8.67 3.01
CA ALA A 44 3.50 10.09 2.89
C ALA A 44 4.11 10.43 1.52
N ASP A 45 4.84 9.49 0.92
CA ASP A 45 5.45 9.65 -0.40
C ASP A 45 4.37 9.71 -1.50
N THR A 46 3.36 8.85 -1.47
CA THR A 46 2.22 8.90 -2.39
C THR A 46 1.39 10.18 -2.24
N ARG A 47 1.30 10.76 -1.02
CA ARG A 47 0.74 12.11 -0.83
C ARG A 47 1.59 13.19 -1.49
N ALA A 48 2.91 13.09 -1.41
CA ALA A 48 3.83 14.02 -2.04
C ALA A 48 3.84 13.88 -3.57
N GLN A 49 3.69 12.67 -4.11
CA GLN A 49 3.56 12.41 -5.55
C GLN A 49 2.28 13.05 -6.13
N LYS A 50 1.19 13.08 -5.36
CA LYS A 50 -0.06 13.77 -5.75
C LYS A 50 0.11 15.28 -5.87
N GLN A 51 1.13 15.86 -5.22
CA GLN A 51 1.47 17.29 -5.26
C GLN A 51 2.32 17.65 -6.49
N SER A 52 2.93 16.69 -7.19
CA SER A 52 3.92 16.98 -8.26
C SER A 52 3.32 17.21 -9.66
N VAL A 53 2.02 16.94 -9.85
CA VAL A 53 1.35 17.15 -11.15
C VAL A 53 1.02 18.62 -11.46
N ILE A 54 1.24 19.53 -10.50
CA ILE A 54 1.16 20.99 -10.71
C ILE A 54 2.54 21.56 -11.06
N GLY A 55 3.20 20.99 -12.07
CA GLY A 55 4.32 21.67 -12.72
C GLY A 55 3.78 22.86 -13.53
N PRO A 56 4.42 24.04 -13.52
CA PRO A 56 4.03 25.12 -14.41
C PRO A 56 4.18 24.64 -15.86
N VAL A 57 3.07 24.60 -16.60
CA VAL A 57 3.12 24.51 -18.07
C VAL A 57 3.89 25.74 -18.54
N LEU A 58 5.15 25.55 -18.97
CA LEU A 58 5.90 26.60 -19.64
C LEU A 58 5.24 26.77 -21.03
N PRO A 59 4.55 27.89 -21.32
CA PRO A 59 4.15 28.16 -22.69
C PRO A 59 5.43 28.38 -23.51
N GLY A 60 5.50 27.73 -24.66
CA GLY A 60 6.72 27.56 -25.46
C GLY A 60 7.49 28.86 -25.72
N ALA A 61 8.81 28.70 -25.79
CA ALA A 61 9.71 29.67 -26.37
C ALA A 61 9.37 29.81 -27.87
N GLY A 62 8.93 31.01 -28.25
CA GLY A 62 8.87 31.48 -29.63
C GLY A 62 10.11 32.28 -30.00
#